data_AF-A0A7S4T3E1-F1
#
_entry.id   AF-A0A7S4T3E1-F1
#
_cell.length_a   1.000
_cell.length_b   1.000
_cell.length_c   1.000
_cell.angle_alpha   90.00
_cell.angle_beta   90.00
_cell.angle_gamma   90.00
#
_symmetry.space_group_name_H-M   'P 1'
#
loop_
_entity.id
_entity.type
_entity.pdbx_description
1 polymer ?
#
loop_
_entity_poly.entity_id
_entity_poly.type
_entity_poly.pdbx_seq_one_letter_code
_entity_poly.pdbx_strand_id
1 'polypeptide(L)'
;KVVMKVQYPGVSDSIDSDLNNLSMLVKMSGFAPPGLFIENVIRVGRDELKVECDYIREVANQKRFKQLVENDVDLSRNDFCVPGVIEELTTSQILTTEYAPGGTIDKVSNLEQDEL
;
A
#
# COMPACT_ATOMS: atom_id res chain seq x y z
N LYS A 1 -5.29 3.46 -20.16
CA LYS A 1 -5.65 4.25 -18.96
C LYS A 1 -4.53 4.10 -17.93
N VAL A 2 -4.34 5.07 -17.05
CA VAL A 2 -3.26 5.05 -16.03
C VAL A 2 -3.83 5.35 -14.66
N VAL A 3 -3.12 4.95 -13.61
CA VAL A 3 -3.41 5.29 -12.21
C VAL A 3 -2.22 6.02 -11.63
N MET A 4 -2.47 7.10 -10.89
CA MET A 4 -1.44 7.91 -10.24
C MET A 4 -1.68 7.90 -8.73
N LYS A 5 -0.76 7.30 -7.98
CA LYS A 5 -0.69 7.38 -6.51
C LYS A 5 0.15 8.60 -6.17
N VAL A 6 -0.50 9.64 -5.65
CA VAL A 6 0.12 10.94 -5.36
C VAL A 6 0.26 11.10 -3.85
N GLN A 7 1.48 11.38 -3.41
CA GLN A 7 1.78 11.57 -2.00
C GLN A 7 1.35 12.97 -1.52
N TYR A 8 0.81 13.05 -0.30
CA TYR A 8 0.53 14.35 0.31
C TYR A 8 1.82 15.11 0.61
N PRO A 9 1.89 16.43 0.30
CA PRO A 9 3.08 17.22 0.57
C PRO A 9 3.49 17.18 2.04
N GLY A 10 4.76 16.85 2.32
CA GLY A 10 5.31 16.82 3.68
C GLY A 10 4.86 15.64 4.53
N VAL A 11 4.15 14.63 3.98
CA VAL A 11 3.68 13.48 4.77
C VAL A 11 4.83 12.71 5.41
N SER A 12 5.96 12.55 4.72
CA SER A 12 7.14 11.86 5.27
C SER A 12 7.73 12.61 6.46
N ASP A 13 7.61 13.93 6.49
CA ASP A 13 8.10 14.77 7.58
C ASP A 13 7.12 14.82 8.76
N SER A 14 5.82 14.57 8.51
CA SER A 14 4.77 14.61 9.54
C SER A 14 4.54 13.29 10.27
N ILE A 15 5.11 12.16 9.78
CA ILE A 15 4.91 10.81 10.35
C ILE A 15 5.05 10.78 11.88
N ASP A 16 6.11 11.39 12.41
CA ASP A 16 6.38 11.39 13.85
C ASP A 16 5.31 12.16 14.63
N SER A 17 4.86 13.30 14.10
CA SER A 17 3.80 14.10 14.71
C SER A 17 2.47 13.35 14.67
N ASP A 18 2.12 12.76 13.53
CA ASP A 18 0.85 12.06 13.33
C ASP A 18 0.74 10.83 14.24
N LEU A 19 1.82 10.05 14.36
CA LEU A 19 1.87 8.91 15.28
C LEU A 19 1.83 9.32 16.75
N ASN A 20 2.50 10.41 17.13
CA ASN A 20 2.44 10.93 18.50
C ASN A 20 1.03 11.42 18.84
N ASN A 21 0.37 12.13 17.93
CA ASN A 21 -1.00 12.58 18.09
C ASN A 21 -1.97 11.40 18.21
N LEU A 22 -1.83 10.39 17.36
CA LEU A 22 -2.62 9.16 17.44
C LEU A 22 -2.42 8.46 18.80
N SER A 23 -1.18 8.39 19.28
CA SER A 23 -0.87 7.80 20.59
C SER A 23 -1.61 8.47 21.74
N MET A 24 -1.65 9.80 21.71
CA MET A 24 -2.27 10.60 22.74
C MET A 24 -3.79 10.39 22.73
N LEU A 25 -4.40 10.41 21.55
CA LEU A 25 -5.84 10.18 21.37
C LEU A 25 -6.27 8.78 21.84
N VAL A 26 -5.52 7.74 21.49
CA VAL A 26 -5.80 6.36 21.92
C VAL A 26 -5.71 6.22 23.45
N LYS A 27 -4.70 6.84 24.06
CA LYS A 27 -4.53 6.84 25.53
C LYS A 27 -5.65 7.60 26.25
N MET A 28 -6.06 8.76 25.70
CA MET A 28 -7.09 9.61 26.31
C MET A 28 -8.51 9.08 26.13
N SER A 29 -8.81 8.44 25.00
CA SER A 29 -10.14 7.91 24.69
C SER A 29 -10.51 6.64 25.46
N GLY A 30 -9.53 5.95 26.06
CA GLY A 30 -9.74 4.65 26.70
C GLY A 30 -10.10 3.54 25.70
N PHE A 31 -9.95 3.78 24.39
CA PHE A 31 -10.30 2.83 23.32
C PHE A 31 -9.21 1.78 23.05
N ALA A 32 -8.11 1.81 23.79
CA ALA A 32 -7.06 0.81 23.66
C ALA A 32 -7.57 -0.58 24.07
N PRO A 33 -7.50 -1.61 23.19
CA PRO A 33 -7.78 -2.98 23.57
C PRO A 33 -6.88 -3.44 24.73
N PRO A 34 -7.38 -4.29 25.64
CA PRO A 34 -6.56 -4.84 26.71
C PRO A 34 -5.35 -5.58 26.13
N GLY A 35 -4.14 -5.22 26.59
CA GLY A 35 -2.89 -5.81 26.10
C GLY A 35 -2.26 -5.10 24.89
N LEU A 36 -2.83 -3.97 24.42
CA LEU A 36 -2.22 -3.17 23.36
C LEU A 36 -0.99 -2.40 23.89
N PHE A 37 0.20 -2.79 23.42
CA PHE A 37 1.45 -2.05 23.64
C PHE A 37 1.58 -0.93 22.61
N ILE A 38 0.89 0.18 22.84
CA ILE A 38 0.80 1.29 21.89
C ILE A 38 2.17 1.87 21.51
N GLU A 39 3.14 1.86 22.44
CA GLU A 39 4.52 2.29 22.17
C GLU A 39 5.21 1.41 21.11
N ASN A 40 4.97 0.10 21.15
CA ASN A 40 5.52 -0.82 20.15
C ASN A 40 4.84 -0.65 18.79
N VAL A 41 3.53 -0.43 18.79
CA VAL A 41 2.76 -0.17 17.56
C VAL A 41 3.25 1.11 16.89
N ILE A 42 3.48 2.18 17.65
CA ILE A 42 4.03 3.44 17.11
C ILE A 42 5.43 3.23 16.56
N ARG A 43 6.29 2.51 17.28
CA ARG A 43 7.66 2.24 16.84
C ARG A 43 7.68 1.51 15.49
N VAL A 44 6.91 0.44 15.35
CA VAL A 44 6.82 -0.32 14.09
C VAL A 44 6.12 0.50 13.01
N GLY A 45 5.00 1.14 13.34
CA GLY A 45 4.23 1.96 12.40
C GLY A 45 5.04 3.12 11.81
N ARG A 46 5.94 3.72 12.60
CA ARG A 46 6.89 4.74 12.10
C ARG A 46 7.76 4.21 10.98
N ASP A 47 8.34 3.04 11.16
CA ASP A 47 9.27 2.46 10.20
C ASP A 47 8.49 2.03 8.94
N GLU A 48 7.31 1.42 9.10
CA GLU A 48 6.45 1.03 7.98
C GLU A 48 5.97 2.25 7.17
N LEU A 49 5.49 3.32 7.82
CA LEU A 49 5.04 4.53 7.13
C LEU A 49 6.17 5.23 6.36
N LYS A 50 7.41 5.18 6.88
CA LYS A 50 8.58 5.69 6.15
C LYS A 50 8.86 4.87 4.89
N VAL A 51 8.68 3.56 4.96
CA VAL A 51 8.80 2.68 3.80
C VAL A 51 7.71 2.96 2.78
N GLU A 52 6.46 3.20 3.21
CA GLU A 52 5.35 3.57 2.32
C GLU A 52 5.57 4.92 1.62
N CYS A 53 6.41 5.80 2.18
CA CYS A 53 6.76 7.07 1.57
C CYS A 53 7.84 6.97 0.49
N ASP A 54 8.52 5.82 0.34
CA ASP A 54 9.55 5.61 -0.67
C ASP A 54 8.98 4.92 -1.92
N TYR A 55 8.42 5.73 -2.82
CA TYR A 55 7.85 5.21 -4.07
C TYR A 55 8.90 4.68 -5.04
N ILE A 56 10.18 5.07 -4.93
CA ILE A 56 11.24 4.49 -5.78
C ILE A 56 11.48 3.04 -5.40
N ARG A 57 11.48 2.74 -4.09
CA ARG A 57 11.51 1.37 -3.60
C ARG A 57 10.26 0.59 -4.00
N GLU A 58 9.08 1.19 -3.91
CA GLU A 58 7.82 0.56 -4.34
C GLU A 58 7.86 0.18 -5.83
N VAL A 59 8.35 1.08 -6.70
CA VAL A 59 8.54 0.82 -8.14
C VAL A 59 9.47 -0.36 -8.39
N ALA A 60 10.61 -0.40 -7.71
CA ALA A 60 11.58 -1.48 -7.88
C ALA A 60 10.98 -2.83 -7.47
N ASN A 61 10.23 -2.86 -6.36
CA ASN A 61 9.53 -4.05 -5.90
C ASN A 61 8.41 -4.47 -6.87
N GLN A 62 7.61 -3.53 -7.38
CA GLN A 62 6.53 -3.83 -8.33
C GLN A 62 7.08 -4.40 -9.64
N LYS A 63 8.15 -3.82 -10.20
CA LYS A 63 8.82 -4.35 -11.39
C LYS A 63 9.34 -5.77 -11.17
N ARG A 64 9.98 -6.00 -10.03
CA ARG A 64 10.46 -7.33 -9.65
C ARG A 64 9.29 -8.31 -9.48
N PHE A 65 8.22 -7.90 -8.84
CA PHE A 65 7.05 -8.73 -8.61
C PHE A 65 6.36 -9.10 -9.92
N LYS A 66 6.23 -8.15 -10.85
CA LYS A 66 5.76 -8.41 -12.21
C LYS A 66 6.58 -9.49 -12.90
N GLN A 67 7.91 -9.38 -12.86
CA GLN A 67 8.80 -10.40 -13.42
C GLN A 67 8.62 -11.77 -12.75
N LEU A 68 8.44 -11.82 -11.43
CA LEU A 68 8.23 -13.09 -10.71
C LEU A 68 6.90 -13.75 -11.11
N VAL A 69 5.82 -12.97 -11.22
CA VAL A 69 4.50 -13.46 -11.64
C VAL A 69 4.54 -13.96 -13.09
N GLU A 70 5.18 -13.22 -13.99
CA GLU A 70 5.31 -13.61 -15.41
C GLU A 70 6.17 -14.86 -15.61
N ASN A 71 7.17 -15.09 -14.74
CA ASN A 71 8.05 -16.26 -14.81
C ASN A 71 7.47 -17.51 -14.11
N ASP A 72 6.43 -17.35 -13.29
CA ASP A 72 5.75 -18.46 -12.63
C ASP A 72 4.63 -18.99 -13.54
N VAL A 73 4.72 -20.27 -13.92
CA VAL A 73 3.80 -20.90 -14.89
C VAL A 73 2.39 -21.01 -14.33
N ASP A 74 2.24 -21.22 -13.02
CA ASP A 74 0.92 -21.35 -12.42
C ASP A 74 0.26 -19.98 -12.29
N LEU A 75 1.00 -18.96 -11.84
CA LEU A 75 0.44 -17.60 -11.74
C LEU A 75 0.11 -17.00 -13.11
N SER A 76 1.00 -17.16 -14.09
CA SER A 76 0.77 -16.66 -15.44
C SER A 76 -0.39 -17.34 -16.18
N ARG A 77 -0.72 -18.59 -15.84
CA ARG A 77 -1.88 -19.32 -16.41
C ARG A 77 -3.19 -19.04 -15.70
N ASN A 78 -3.15 -18.62 -14.43
CA ASN A 78 -4.34 -18.31 -13.63
C ASN A 78 -4.70 -16.80 -13.66
N ASP A 79 -4.38 -16.11 -14.76
CA ASP A 79 -4.71 -14.71 -15.02
C ASP A 79 -4.26 -13.70 -13.94
N PHE A 80 -3.23 -14.04 -13.14
CA PHE A 80 -2.60 -13.06 -12.26
C PHE A 80 -1.84 -12.04 -13.10
N CYS A 81 -2.17 -10.75 -12.91
CA CYS A 81 -1.51 -9.66 -13.61
C CYS A 81 -0.96 -8.64 -12.62
N VAL A 82 0.19 -8.07 -12.96
CA VAL A 82 0.80 -6.94 -12.23
C VAL A 82 0.89 -5.77 -13.21
N PRO A 83 0.25 -4.63 -12.93
CA PRO A 83 0.30 -3.48 -13.83
C PRO A 83 1.74 -2.98 -13.99
N GLY A 84 2.11 -2.58 -15.21
CA GLY A 84 3.40 -1.97 -15.49
C GLY A 84 3.55 -0.59 -14.83
N VAL A 85 4.78 -0.21 -14.52
CA VAL A 85 5.12 1.16 -14.07
C VAL A 85 5.40 2.04 -15.28
N ILE A 86 4.91 3.27 -15.26
CA ILE A 86 5.16 4.29 -16.29
C ILE A 86 6.25 5.23 -15.74
N GLU A 87 7.50 4.99 -16.14
CA GLU A 87 8.67 5.65 -15.55
C GLU A 87 8.69 7.16 -15.83
N GLU A 88 8.25 7.57 -17.01
CA GLU A 88 8.25 8.98 -17.43
C GLU A 88 7.32 9.85 -16.59
N LEU A 89 6.34 9.23 -15.93
CA LEU A 89 5.35 9.87 -15.07
C LEU A 89 5.52 9.51 -13.59
N THR A 90 6.63 8.85 -13.24
CA THR A 90 6.94 8.43 -11.88
C THR A 90 8.06 9.29 -11.30
N THR A 91 7.88 9.71 -10.05
CA THR A 91 8.84 10.50 -9.28
C THR A 91 8.97 9.93 -7.87
N SER A 92 9.74 10.58 -7.00
CA SER A 92 9.81 10.18 -5.58
C SER A 92 8.50 10.35 -4.82
N GLN A 93 7.54 11.15 -5.33
CA GLN A 93 6.27 11.47 -4.65
C GLN A 93 5.03 11.08 -5.47
N ILE A 94 5.23 10.55 -6.69
CA ILE A 94 4.15 10.13 -7.59
C ILE A 94 4.53 8.78 -8.19
N LEU A 95 3.71 7.76 -7.93
CA LEU A 95 3.83 6.45 -8.58
C LEU A 95 2.74 6.31 -9.64
N THR A 96 3.16 6.13 -10.90
CA THR A 96 2.24 5.96 -12.02
C THR A 96 2.30 4.55 -12.59
N THR A 97 1.14 3.91 -12.75
CA THR A 97 1.01 2.54 -13.24
C THR A 97 -0.04 2.41 -14.34
N GLU A 98 0.02 1.31 -15.09
CA GLU A 98 -1.06 0.87 -15.97
C GLU A 98 -2.35 0.67 -15.17
N TYR A 99 -3.48 1.07 -15.74
CA TYR A 99 -4.78 0.81 -15.12
C TYR A 99 -5.15 -0.66 -15.26
N ALA A 100 -5.25 -1.36 -14.14
CA ALA A 100 -5.82 -2.70 -14.06
C ALA A 100 -7.33 -2.60 -13.75
N PRO A 101 -8.22 -3.06 -14.64
CA PRO A 101 -9.66 -3.11 -14.38
C PRO A 101 -9.97 -4.23 -13.37
N GLY A 102 -10.88 -3.98 -12.44
CA GLY A 102 -11.31 -4.99 -11.47
C GLY A 102 -12.12 -4.41 -10.32
N GLY A 103 -12.77 -5.31 -9.58
CA GLY A 103 -13.37 -5.00 -8.28
C GLY A 103 -12.35 -5.07 -7.16
N THR A 104 -12.71 -4.54 -5.99
CA THR A 104 -11.90 -4.70 -4.78
C THR A 104 -12.20 -6.06 -4.14
N ILE A 105 -11.20 -6.73 -3.55
CA ILE A 105 -11.35 -8.08 -2.98
C ILE A 105 -12.42 -8.11 -1.87
N ASP A 106 -12.57 -7.03 -1.11
CA ASP A 106 -13.63 -6.85 -0.10
C ASP A 106 -15.05 -6.91 -0.67
N LYS A 107 -15.24 -6.64 -1.97
CA LYS A 107 -16.54 -6.79 -2.64
C LYS A 107 -16.79 -8.21 -3.14
N VAL A 108 -15.73 -9.00 -3.29
CA VAL A 108 -15.80 -10.40 -3.78
C VAL A 108 -16.59 -11.28 -2.82
N SER A 109 -16.58 -11.00 -1.52
CA SER A 109 -17.37 -11.75 -0.54
C SER A 109 -18.89 -11.62 -0.74
N ASN A 110 -19.34 -10.64 -1.52
CA ASN A 110 -20.75 -10.38 -1.81
C ASN A 110 -21.12 -10.66 -3.28
N LEU A 111 -20.20 -11.19 -4.09
CA LEU A 111 -20.51 -11.61 -5.46
C LEU A 111 -21.23 -12.94 -5.42
N GLU A 112 -22.30 -13.08 -6.19
CA GLU A 112 -22.90 -14.40 -6.41
C GLU A 112 -21.94 -15.27 -7.23
N GLN A 113 -22.01 -16.58 -7.00
CA GLN A 113 -21.02 -17.55 -7.51
C GLN A 113 -20.93 -17.60 -9.05
N ASP A 114 -21.91 -17.04 -9.75
CA ASP A 114 -21.97 -16.93 -11.21
C ASP A 114 -21.26 -15.67 -11.77
N GLU A 115 -20.78 -14.76 -10.90
CA GLU A 115 -20.06 -13.53 -11.26
C GLU A 115 -18.54 -13.57 -10.99
N LEU A 116 -18.02 -14.75 -10.62
CA LEU A 116 -16.58 -15.06 -10.48
C LEU A 116 -15.99 -15.58 -11.80
#